data_AF-A0A9D8GN05-F1
#
_entry.id   AF-A0A9D8GN05-F1
#
_cell.length_a   1.000
_cell.length_b   1.000
_cell.length_c   1.000
_cell.angle_alpha   90.00
_cell.angle_beta   90.00
_cell.angle_gamma   90.00
#
_symmetry.space_group_name_H-M   'P 1'
#
loop_
_entity.id
_entity.type
_entity.pdbx_description
1 polymer ?
#
loop_
_entity_poly.entity_id
_entity_poly.type
_entity_poly.pdbx_seq_one_letter_code
_entity_poly.pdbx_strand_id
1 'polypeptide(L)'
;MSAANGRMSVSSSHDGALFMDLMEAINRLIAASPTVAAHFLIALATWLLAVAIMLRLTPADEIKLIRAGNVAAAVWAGGTVIAMAIPIAAAMKYSGTTAEVIVWSLLAALVQLLAYFAACRIAGKTKEKLESGDMASAVFVAATQIAIALITAAALSG
;
A
#
# COMPACT_ATOMS: atom_id res chain seq x y z
N MET A 1 -24.86 57.99 20.39
CA MET A 1 -24.72 57.16 19.17
C MET A 1 -23.34 56.50 19.16
N SER A 2 -23.14 55.32 19.78
CA SER A 2 -21.92 54.50 19.61
C SER A 2 -22.07 53.12 20.27
N ALA A 3 -22.88 52.23 19.68
CA ALA A 3 -23.03 50.85 20.18
C ALA A 3 -23.45 49.82 19.11
N ALA A 4 -23.24 50.10 17.81
CA ALA A 4 -23.68 49.20 16.73
C ALA A 4 -22.52 48.56 15.92
N ASN A 5 -21.28 49.03 16.08
CA ASN A 5 -20.17 48.60 15.19
C ASN A 5 -19.43 47.31 15.61
N GLY A 6 -19.64 46.79 16.82
CA GLY A 6 -18.89 45.64 17.34
C GLY A 6 -19.43 44.26 16.95
N ARG A 7 -20.67 44.17 16.44
CA ARG A 7 -21.30 42.89 16.08
C ARG A 7 -21.12 42.50 14.61
N MET A 8 -20.67 43.42 13.75
CA MET A 8 -20.49 43.15 12.31
C MET A 8 -19.11 42.58 11.94
N SER A 9 -18.11 42.62 12.83
CA SER A 9 -16.75 42.15 12.51
C SER A 9 -16.48 40.68 12.85
N VAL A 10 -17.39 40.02 13.58
CA VAL A 10 -17.21 38.61 14.03
C VAL A 10 -17.90 37.62 13.08
N SER A 11 -18.97 38.02 12.38
CA SER A 11 -19.65 37.17 11.39
C SER A 11 -18.78 36.96 10.15
N SER A 12 -18.11 38.01 9.67
CA SER A 12 -17.38 37.99 8.40
C SER A 12 -16.16 37.05 8.37
N SER A 13 -15.58 36.70 9.52
CA SER A 13 -14.43 35.79 9.60
C SER A 13 -14.84 34.31 9.60
N HIS A 14 -15.97 33.96 10.22
CA HIS A 14 -16.50 32.60 10.23
C HIS A 14 -17.10 32.23 8.87
N ASP A 15 -17.81 33.17 8.25
CA ASP A 15 -18.39 33.00 6.92
C ASP A 15 -17.30 32.88 5.83
N GLY A 16 -16.18 33.61 6.02
CA GLY A 16 -15.00 33.50 5.16
C GLY A 16 -14.27 32.16 5.30
N ALA A 17 -14.17 31.60 6.51
CA ALA A 17 -13.56 30.29 6.73
C ALA A 17 -14.41 29.16 6.13
N LEU A 18 -15.72 29.20 6.34
CA LEU A 18 -16.66 28.23 5.75
C LEU A 18 -16.61 28.26 4.21
N PHE A 19 -16.53 29.46 3.63
CA PHE A 19 -16.38 29.62 2.19
C PHE A 19 -15.04 29.08 1.68
N MET A 20 -13.94 29.34 2.39
CA MET A 20 -12.61 28.81 2.03
C MET A 20 -12.55 27.29 2.14
N ASP A 21 -13.13 26.71 3.20
CA ASP A 21 -13.22 25.25 3.39
C ASP A 21 -14.05 24.60 2.29
N LEU A 22 -15.17 25.24 1.90
CA LEU A 22 -16.02 24.79 0.79
C LEU A 22 -15.27 24.86 -0.55
N MET A 23 -14.55 25.96 -0.81
CA MET A 23 -13.77 26.12 -2.03
C MET A 23 -12.59 25.13 -2.07
N GLU A 24 -11.96 24.81 -0.94
CA GLU A 24 -10.94 23.77 -0.87
C GLU A 24 -11.54 22.37 -1.07
N ALA A 25 -12.70 22.08 -0.49
CA ALA A 25 -13.40 20.82 -0.71
C ALA A 25 -13.81 20.64 -2.18
N ILE A 26 -14.31 21.70 -2.82
CA ILE A 26 -14.61 21.72 -4.26
C ILE A 26 -13.33 21.52 -5.09
N ASN A 27 -12.24 22.22 -4.75
CA ASN A 27 -10.96 22.07 -5.43
C ASN A 27 -10.38 20.65 -5.26
N ARG A 28 -10.61 19.98 -4.13
CA ARG A 28 -10.24 18.57 -3.89
C ARG A 28 -11.11 17.60 -4.68
N LEU A 29 -12.41 17.86 -4.84
CA LEU A 29 -13.30 17.08 -5.69
C LEU A 29 -12.96 17.26 -7.19
N ILE A 30 -12.62 18.48 -7.60
CA ILE A 30 -12.11 18.77 -8.95
C ILE A 30 -10.71 18.15 -9.13
N ALA A 31 -9.92 18.06 -8.05
CA ALA A 31 -8.65 17.33 -7.99
C ALA A 31 -8.79 15.81 -7.92
N ALA A 32 -10.00 15.24 -8.06
CA ALA A 32 -10.22 13.93 -8.70
C ALA A 32 -9.81 13.97 -10.20
N SER A 33 -8.67 14.60 -10.42
CA SER A 33 -8.03 14.98 -11.66
C SER A 33 -7.31 13.77 -12.25
N PRO A 34 -6.94 13.82 -13.53
CA PRO A 34 -6.12 12.79 -14.18
C PRO A 34 -4.92 12.29 -13.34
N THR A 35 -4.38 13.12 -12.45
CA THR A 35 -3.27 12.81 -11.54
C THR A 35 -3.61 11.73 -10.51
N VAL A 36 -4.76 11.78 -9.83
CA VAL A 36 -5.14 10.77 -8.83
C VAL A 36 -5.37 9.41 -9.51
N ALA A 37 -6.04 9.43 -10.67
CA ALA A 37 -6.20 8.23 -11.49
C ALA A 37 -4.84 7.67 -11.94
N ALA A 38 -3.91 8.53 -12.37
CA ALA A 38 -2.56 8.11 -12.74
C ALA A 38 -1.80 7.49 -11.55
N HIS A 39 -1.82 8.12 -10.37
CA HIS A 39 -1.20 7.59 -9.16
C HIS A 39 -1.75 6.22 -8.77
N PHE A 40 -3.07 6.07 -8.78
CA PHE A 40 -3.73 4.79 -8.52
C PHE A 40 -3.33 3.72 -9.54
N LEU A 41 -3.35 4.03 -10.83
CA LEU A 41 -2.99 3.09 -11.89
C LEU A 41 -1.52 2.67 -11.81
N ILE A 42 -0.62 3.60 -11.49
CA ILE A 42 0.81 3.32 -11.28
C ILE A 42 0.98 2.39 -10.07
N ALA A 43 0.39 2.75 -8.93
CA ALA A 43 0.45 1.93 -7.72
C ALA A 43 -0.09 0.52 -7.97
N LEU A 44 -1.24 0.40 -8.63
CA LEU A 44 -1.86 -0.87 -9.00
C LEU A 44 -0.99 -1.68 -9.96
N ALA A 45 -0.43 -1.04 -11.00
CA ALA A 45 0.45 -1.70 -11.95
C ALA A 45 1.74 -2.20 -11.29
N THR A 46 2.36 -1.38 -10.42
CA THR A 46 3.54 -1.77 -9.66
C THR A 46 3.24 -2.92 -8.70
N TRP A 47 2.10 -2.89 -8.02
CA TRP A 47 1.67 -3.98 -7.13
C TRP A 47 1.42 -5.28 -7.92
N LEU A 48 0.68 -5.23 -9.03
CA LEU A 48 0.45 -6.39 -9.90
C LEU A 48 1.77 -6.97 -10.44
N LEU A 49 2.71 -6.10 -10.82
CA LEU A 49 4.04 -6.50 -11.25
C LEU A 49 4.80 -7.20 -10.13
N ALA A 50 4.82 -6.65 -8.92
CA ALA A 50 5.48 -7.25 -7.76
C ALA A 50 4.89 -8.63 -7.43
N VAL A 51 3.55 -8.75 -7.43
CA VAL A 51 2.86 -10.03 -7.22
C VAL A 51 3.22 -11.03 -8.32
N ALA A 52 3.20 -10.62 -9.59
CA ALA A 52 3.57 -11.48 -10.70
C ALA A 52 5.03 -11.95 -10.64
N ILE A 53 5.95 -11.08 -10.20
CA ILE A 53 7.35 -11.46 -9.97
C ILE A 53 7.45 -12.47 -8.84
N MET A 54 6.79 -12.23 -7.71
CA MET A 54 6.81 -13.13 -6.57
C MET A 54 6.26 -14.52 -6.93
N LEU A 55 5.11 -14.61 -7.60
CA LEU A 55 4.54 -15.89 -8.05
C LEU A 55 5.47 -16.66 -9.02
N ARG A 56 6.32 -15.96 -9.78
CA ARG A 56 7.31 -16.59 -10.67
C ARG A 56 8.59 -17.00 -9.94
N LEU A 57 8.96 -16.28 -8.89
CA LEU A 57 10.15 -16.57 -8.09
C LEU A 57 9.89 -17.71 -7.09
N THR A 58 8.66 -17.88 -6.62
CA THR A 58 8.33 -18.99 -5.73
C THR A 58 8.44 -20.32 -6.49
N PRO A 59 9.23 -21.31 -6.01
CA PRO A 59 9.37 -22.58 -6.72
C PRO A 59 8.12 -23.48 -6.68
N ALA A 60 7.14 -23.18 -5.82
CA ALA A 60 5.85 -23.85 -5.78
C ALA A 60 4.82 -23.09 -6.60
N ASP A 61 3.93 -23.82 -7.28
CA ASP A 61 2.77 -23.23 -7.96
C ASP A 61 1.68 -22.91 -6.93
N GLU A 62 1.80 -21.74 -6.30
CA GLU A 62 0.93 -21.28 -5.22
C GLU A 62 -0.53 -21.20 -5.67
N ILE A 63 -0.79 -20.73 -6.89
CA ILE A 63 -2.15 -20.61 -7.43
C ILE A 63 -2.77 -21.99 -7.61
N LYS A 64 -2.02 -22.96 -8.11
CA LYS A 64 -2.49 -24.35 -8.21
C LYS A 64 -2.77 -24.95 -6.84
N LEU A 65 -1.89 -24.73 -5.86
CA LEU A 65 -2.08 -25.21 -4.49
C LEU A 65 -3.31 -24.57 -3.83
N ILE A 66 -3.53 -23.27 -4.01
CA ILE A 66 -4.72 -22.56 -3.53
C ILE A 66 -5.98 -23.15 -4.15
N ARG A 67 -5.98 -23.37 -5.47
CA ARG A 67 -7.11 -24.00 -6.18
C ARG A 67 -7.36 -25.44 -5.73
N ALA A 68 -6.33 -26.14 -5.26
CA ALA A 68 -6.44 -27.47 -4.66
C ALA A 68 -6.89 -27.44 -3.18
N GLY A 69 -7.18 -26.27 -2.60
CA GLY A 69 -7.66 -26.13 -1.23
C GLY A 69 -6.56 -26.07 -0.17
N ASN A 70 -5.29 -25.86 -0.55
CA ASN A 70 -4.19 -25.76 0.39
C ASN A 70 -4.22 -24.41 1.13
N VAL A 71 -4.64 -24.44 2.40
CA VAL A 71 -4.76 -23.24 3.25
C VAL A 71 -3.41 -22.59 3.53
N ALA A 72 -2.33 -23.37 3.67
CA ALA A 72 -1.00 -22.81 3.92
C ALA A 72 -0.51 -21.99 2.72
N ALA A 73 -0.74 -22.49 1.49
CA ALA A 73 -0.45 -21.72 0.28
C ALA A 73 -1.28 -20.43 0.20
N ALA A 74 -2.55 -20.47 0.58
CA ALA A 74 -3.41 -19.30 0.62
C ALA A 74 -2.94 -18.25 1.64
N VAL A 75 -2.54 -18.66 2.85
CA VAL A 75 -2.02 -17.75 3.87
C VAL A 75 -0.66 -17.16 3.47
N TRP A 76 0.24 -17.99 2.97
CA TRP A 76 1.56 -17.58 2.51
C TRP A 76 1.47 -16.53 1.40
N ALA A 77 0.77 -16.87 0.31
CA ALA A 77 0.64 -15.99 -0.84
C ALA A 77 -0.24 -14.78 -0.51
N GLY A 78 -1.38 -14.98 0.15
CA GLY A 78 -2.30 -13.91 0.53
C GLY A 78 -1.67 -12.87 1.46
N GLY A 79 -0.94 -13.32 2.49
CA GLY A 79 -0.23 -12.43 3.40
C GLY A 79 0.87 -11.62 2.69
N THR A 80 1.59 -12.25 1.77
CA THR A 80 2.63 -11.58 0.95
C THR A 80 2.01 -10.54 0.00
N VAL A 81 0.91 -10.89 -0.67
CA VAL A 81 0.16 -10.01 -1.57
C VAL A 81 -0.38 -8.77 -0.83
N ILE A 82 -0.92 -8.96 0.38
CA ILE A 82 -1.36 -7.86 1.24
C ILE A 82 -0.17 -7.00 1.65
N ALA A 83 0.93 -7.61 2.08
CA ALA A 83 2.14 -6.90 2.50
C ALA A 83 2.69 -5.99 1.39
N MET A 84 2.71 -6.45 0.13
CA MET A 84 3.16 -5.62 -1.00
C MET A 84 2.34 -4.35 -1.20
N ALA A 85 1.05 -4.36 -0.90
CA ALA A 85 0.19 -3.19 -1.09
C ALA A 85 0.49 -2.07 -0.09
N ILE A 86 0.92 -2.41 1.12
CA ILE A 86 1.08 -1.48 2.24
C ILE A 86 2.08 -0.35 1.94
N PRO A 87 3.35 -0.62 1.59
CA PRO A 87 4.33 0.44 1.33
C PRO A 87 4.08 1.15 -0.01
N ILE A 88 3.47 0.48 -1.00
CA ILE A 88 3.04 1.11 -2.25
C ILE A 88 1.93 2.14 -1.99
N ALA A 89 0.98 1.81 -1.11
CA ALA A 89 -0.06 2.75 -0.70
C ALA A 89 0.52 3.96 0.07
N ALA A 90 1.54 3.73 0.91
CA ALA A 90 2.27 4.82 1.56
C ALA A 90 3.01 5.69 0.54
N ALA A 91 3.73 5.11 -0.41
CA ALA A 91 4.37 5.83 -1.50
C ALA A 91 3.39 6.74 -2.26
N MET A 92 2.20 6.23 -2.58
CA MET A 92 1.15 7.03 -3.21
C MET A 92 0.65 8.18 -2.32
N LYS A 93 0.50 7.95 -1.02
CA LYS A 93 -0.01 8.94 -0.06
C LYS A 93 0.95 10.11 0.16
N TYR A 94 2.26 9.84 0.19
CA TYR A 94 3.28 10.82 0.59
C TYR A 94 4.04 11.45 -0.58
N SER A 95 3.75 11.04 -1.82
CA SER A 95 4.34 11.64 -3.02
C SER A 95 3.60 12.91 -3.44
N GLY A 96 4.34 13.98 -3.76
CA GLY A 96 3.81 15.22 -4.33
C GLY A 96 3.69 15.19 -5.86
N THR A 97 4.45 14.31 -6.53
CA THR A 97 4.46 14.20 -8.00
C THR A 97 4.26 12.76 -8.49
N THR A 98 3.79 12.61 -9.74
CA THR A 98 3.66 11.28 -10.38
C THR A 98 5.00 10.55 -10.50
N ALA A 99 6.08 11.29 -10.74
CA ALA A 99 7.42 10.71 -10.80
C ALA A 99 7.86 10.13 -9.45
N GLU A 100 7.58 10.84 -8.35
CA GLU A 100 7.83 10.34 -6.99
C GLU A 100 7.03 9.07 -6.70
N VAL A 101 5.74 9.01 -7.09
CA VAL A 101 4.93 7.78 -6.92
C VAL A 101 5.58 6.59 -7.63
N ILE A 102 6.07 6.78 -8.85
CA ILE A 102 6.74 5.71 -9.61
C ILE A 102 7.99 5.25 -8.86
N VAL A 103 8.88 6.18 -8.49
CA VAL A 103 10.15 5.84 -7.84
C VAL A 103 9.93 5.15 -6.50
N TRP A 104 9.07 5.70 -5.65
CA TRP A 104 8.81 5.15 -4.32
C TRP A 104 8.04 3.84 -4.37
N SER A 105 7.07 3.68 -5.28
CA SER A 105 6.35 2.42 -5.44
C SER A 105 7.27 1.30 -5.94
N LEU A 106 8.16 1.60 -6.88
CA LEU A 106 9.14 0.64 -7.37
C LEU A 106 10.15 0.26 -6.29
N LEU A 107 10.64 1.23 -5.51
CA LEU A 107 11.53 0.97 -4.39
C LEU A 107 10.84 0.12 -3.32
N ALA A 108 9.60 0.45 -2.96
CA ALA A 108 8.78 -0.33 -2.03
C ALA A 108 8.61 -1.78 -2.50
N ALA A 109 8.25 -1.97 -3.77
CA ALA A 109 8.13 -3.30 -4.38
C ALA A 109 9.45 -4.08 -4.34
N LEU A 110 10.57 -3.42 -4.64
CA LEU A 110 11.90 -4.03 -4.59
C LEU A 110 12.26 -4.48 -3.17
N VAL A 111 12.10 -3.60 -2.18
CA VAL A 111 12.36 -3.93 -0.77
C VAL A 111 11.48 -5.10 -0.32
N GLN A 112 10.21 -5.12 -0.72
CA GLN A 112 9.30 -6.20 -0.36
C GLN A 112 9.71 -7.53 -0.99
N LEU A 113 10.13 -7.54 -2.26
CA LEU A 113 10.62 -8.74 -2.94
C LEU A 113 11.91 -9.28 -2.30
N LEU A 114 12.83 -8.41 -1.90
CA LEU A 114 14.04 -8.80 -1.18
C LEU A 114 13.72 -9.39 0.20
N ALA A 115 12.81 -8.75 0.92
CA ALA A 115 12.31 -9.27 2.20
C ALA A 115 11.65 -10.64 2.03
N TYR A 116 10.87 -10.82 0.96
CA TYR A 116 10.22 -12.10 0.64
C TYR A 116 11.25 -13.19 0.41
N PHE A 117 12.27 -12.90 -0.40
CA PHE A 117 13.34 -13.84 -0.65
C PHE A 117 14.10 -14.22 0.64
N ALA A 118 14.40 -13.25 1.49
CA ALA A 118 15.02 -13.50 2.78
C ALA A 118 14.15 -14.38 3.68
N ALA A 119 12.86 -14.09 3.79
CA ALA A 119 11.90 -14.88 4.58
C ALA A 119 11.80 -16.32 4.05
N CYS A 120 11.71 -16.51 2.73
CA CYS A 120 11.74 -17.83 2.09
C CYS A 120 13.04 -18.59 2.39
N ARG A 121 14.18 -17.90 2.36
CA ARG A 121 15.49 -18.51 2.61
C ARG A 121 15.66 -18.95 4.07
N ILE A 122 15.08 -18.21 5.01
CA ILE A 122 15.01 -18.56 6.44
C ILE A 122 14.05 -19.73 6.66
N ALA A 123 12.87 -19.69 6.05
CA ALA A 123 11.90 -20.78 6.13
C ALA A 123 12.51 -22.09 5.59
N GLY A 124 13.29 -22.01 4.50
CA GLY A 124 13.95 -23.13 3.85
C GLY A 124 12.95 -24.12 3.22
N LYS A 125 13.38 -24.90 2.22
CA LYS A 125 12.53 -25.96 1.60
C LYS A 125 11.11 -25.48 1.24
N THR A 126 10.99 -24.24 0.76
CA THR A 126 9.71 -23.54 0.55
C THR A 126 8.72 -24.35 -0.27
N LYS A 127 9.20 -25.00 -1.34
CA LYS A 127 8.35 -25.85 -2.18
C LYS A 127 7.73 -27.02 -1.42
N GLU A 128 8.56 -27.82 -0.78
CA GLU A 128 8.15 -29.00 0.01
C GLU A 128 7.15 -28.60 1.10
N LYS A 129 7.42 -27.48 1.78
CA LYS A 129 6.56 -26.94 2.84
C LYS A 129 5.21 -26.45 2.33
N LEU A 130 5.18 -25.73 1.22
CA LEU A 130 3.93 -25.30 0.59
C LEU A 130 3.12 -26.50 0.09
N GLU A 131 3.76 -27.46 -0.59
CA GLU A 131 3.08 -28.67 -1.11
C GLU A 131 2.52 -29.55 0.01
N SER A 132 3.21 -29.64 1.16
CA SER A 132 2.74 -30.38 2.34
C SER A 132 1.72 -29.62 3.20
N GLY A 133 1.43 -28.35 2.89
CA GLY A 133 0.48 -27.55 3.66
C GLY A 133 1.02 -27.09 5.02
N ASP A 134 2.32 -26.84 5.14
CA ASP A 134 2.96 -26.38 6.39
C ASP A 134 2.50 -24.95 6.78
N MET A 135 1.52 -24.91 7.68
CA MET A 135 0.97 -23.67 8.21
C MET A 135 1.96 -22.85 9.03
N ALA A 136 2.92 -23.48 9.72
CA ALA A 136 3.87 -22.74 10.55
C ALA A 136 4.77 -21.86 9.67
N SER A 137 5.26 -22.41 8.57
CA SER A 137 6.07 -21.66 7.62
C SER A 137 5.26 -20.62 6.84
N ALA A 138 4.01 -20.94 6.48
CA ALA A 138 3.10 -19.98 5.85
C ALA A 138 2.83 -18.75 6.71
N VAL A 139 2.48 -18.96 7.98
CA VAL A 139 2.24 -17.86 8.92
C VAL A 139 3.52 -17.08 9.17
N PHE A 140 4.67 -17.74 9.34
CA PHE A 140 5.95 -17.08 9.53
C PHE A 140 6.29 -16.14 8.37
N VAL A 141 6.19 -16.61 7.13
CA VAL A 141 6.51 -15.78 5.96
C VAL A 141 5.50 -14.65 5.81
N ALA A 142 4.20 -14.92 5.91
CA ALA A 142 3.16 -13.90 5.85
C ALA A 142 3.35 -12.80 6.92
N ALA A 143 3.56 -13.18 8.18
CA ALA A 143 3.75 -12.23 9.28
C ALA A 143 5.02 -11.40 9.11
N THR A 144 6.13 -12.04 8.71
CA THR A 144 7.41 -11.34 8.45
C THR A 144 7.24 -10.32 7.32
N GLN A 145 6.55 -10.69 6.24
CA GLN A 145 6.26 -9.80 5.13
C GLN A 145 5.46 -8.58 5.56
N ILE A 146 4.37 -8.79 6.31
CA ILE A 146 3.51 -7.71 6.79
C ILE A 146 4.27 -6.78 7.75
N ALA A 147 5.08 -7.33 8.65
CA ALA A 147 5.88 -6.53 9.58
C ALA A 147 6.88 -5.62 8.84
N ILE A 148 7.61 -6.16 7.87
CA ILE A 148 8.56 -5.38 7.07
C ILE A 148 7.82 -4.33 6.24
N ALA A 149 6.70 -4.69 5.63
CA ALA A 149 5.87 -3.77 4.86
C ALA A 149 5.41 -2.55 5.68
N LEU A 150 4.99 -2.77 6.94
CA LEU A 150 4.60 -1.69 7.86
C LEU A 150 5.78 -0.77 8.19
N ILE A 151 6.97 -1.34 8.44
CA ILE A 151 8.19 -0.56 8.70
C ILE A 151 8.57 0.27 7.45
N THR A 152 8.54 -0.33 6.27
CA THR A 152 8.83 0.37 5.01
C THR A 152 7.81 1.48 4.73
N ALA A 153 6.51 1.23 4.99
CA ALA A 153 5.49 2.26 4.86
C ALA A 153 5.71 3.44 5.80
N ALA A 154 6.10 3.17 7.05
CA ALA A 154 6.46 4.23 7.99
C ALA A 154 7.70 5.02 7.53
N ALA A 155 8.71 4.35 6.99
CA ALA A 155 9.91 5.00 6.46
C ALA A 155 9.62 5.92 5.26
N LEU A 156 8.62 5.58 4.43
CA LEU A 156 8.17 6.40 3.30
C LEU A 156 7.28 7.59 3.71
N SER A 157 6.89 7.66 4.98
CA SER A 157 5.93 8.66 5.49
C SER A 157 6.54 9.90 6.13
N GLY A 158 7.87 9.92 6.30
CA GLY A 158 8.63 11.03 6.87
C GLY A 158 9.40 11.80 5.81
#